data_AF-A0A938SE88-F1
#
_entry.id   AF-A0A938SE88-F1
#
_cell.length_a   1.000
_cell.length_b   1.000
_cell.length_c   1.000
_cell.angle_alpha   90.00
_cell.angle_beta   90.00
_cell.angle_gamma   90.00
#
_symmetry.space_group_name_H-M   'P 1'
#
loop_
_entity.id
_entity.type
_entity.pdbx_description
1 polymer ?
#
loop_
_entity_poly.entity_id
_entity_poly.type
_entity_poly.pdbx_seq_one_letter_code
_entity_poly.pdbx_strand_id
1 'polypeptide(L)'
;MTQQPTADHFILPEGTHVVTRAAKSGGAPRITKPAGCVGLVTRSPVDATHRYTVTFSDGVSLRYTREELTIRRREVAEETTAEFSEFERYVIYKCLVGSKAFGLDTDASDDDVRGVYLPPAERHWSIFKVPEQLEIKRADRDETFWELEKYLMLALKANPNVLETLWTPCVLFKTEIADEMLALRPAFLSKHLYKTYSGYVLSQFKKMANAMAARGKYKAKHAMHLIRLLFSGIHALRTGEILVDVREHRDALLRVKSGALSFEEVKAWAHELDKEFQAAFAQTTLPDRPDYDRVNAFLVKARRAMVTHRT
;
A
#
# COMPACT_ATOMS: atom_id res chain seq x y z
N MET A 1 -8.43 30.69 23.90
CA MET A 1 -7.13 30.02 23.71
C MET A 1 -7.15 28.76 24.53
N THR A 2 -7.49 27.64 23.90
CA THR A 2 -7.68 26.35 24.57
C THR A 2 -6.32 25.65 24.63
N GLN A 3 -5.82 25.40 25.84
CA GLN A 3 -4.54 24.72 26.07
C GLN A 3 -4.62 23.29 25.52
N GLN A 4 -3.59 22.91 24.75
CA GLN A 4 -3.39 21.53 24.29
C GLN A 4 -3.10 20.61 25.49
N PRO A 5 -3.58 19.36 25.46
CA PRO A 5 -3.27 18.40 26.52
C PRO A 5 -1.76 18.11 26.54
N THR A 6 -1.19 18.18 27.73
CA THR A 6 0.22 17.95 28.06
C THR A 6 0.69 16.57 27.58
N ALA A 7 1.85 16.55 26.93
CA ALA A 7 2.49 15.37 26.37
C ALA A 7 2.67 14.23 27.40
N ASP A 8 2.55 12.99 26.90
CA ASP A 8 2.77 11.73 27.61
C ASP A 8 3.92 11.77 28.62
N HIS A 9 3.60 11.51 29.89
CA HIS A 9 4.54 11.33 31.02
C HIS A 9 5.36 10.02 30.94
N PHE A 10 5.37 9.34 29.79
CA PHE A 10 6.04 8.04 29.67
C PHE A 10 7.56 8.21 29.58
N ILE A 11 8.27 7.69 30.60
CA ILE A 11 9.73 7.60 30.61
C ILE A 11 10.14 6.54 29.59
N LEU A 12 11.00 6.90 28.63
CA LEU A 12 11.50 5.95 27.64
C LEU A 12 12.39 4.92 28.36
N PRO A 13 12.14 3.60 28.23
CA PRO A 13 12.97 2.60 28.89
C PRO A 13 14.37 2.50 28.27
N GLU A 14 15.31 1.94 29.03
CA GLU A 14 16.64 1.59 28.53
C GLU A 14 16.49 0.57 27.38
N GLY A 15 17.32 0.70 26.34
CA GLY A 15 17.18 -0.05 25.09
C GLY A 15 16.26 0.60 24.03
N THR A 16 15.59 1.71 24.36
CA THR A 16 14.78 2.43 23.36
C THR A 16 15.67 3.11 22.33
N HIS A 17 15.42 2.86 21.04
CA HIS A 17 16.05 3.61 19.96
C HIS A 17 15.36 4.97 19.80
N VAL A 18 16.16 6.04 19.78
CA VAL A 18 15.68 7.41 19.69
C VAL A 18 16.40 8.19 18.60
N VAL A 19 15.72 9.19 18.06
CA VAL A 19 16.26 10.21 17.16
C VAL A 19 16.38 11.53 17.93
N THR A 20 17.56 12.15 17.89
CA THR A 20 17.81 13.45 18.53
C THR A 20 17.10 14.57 17.78
N ARG A 21 16.50 15.53 18.50
CA ARG A 21 15.92 16.76 17.92
C ARG A 21 16.80 17.98 18.07
N ALA A 22 17.81 17.91 18.95
CA ALA A 22 18.75 19.00 19.21
C ALA A 22 20.19 18.51 19.05
N ALA A 23 21.06 19.39 18.57
CA ALA A 23 22.49 19.10 18.48
C ALA A 23 23.15 19.21 19.87
N LYS A 24 24.06 18.28 20.21
CA LYS A 24 24.84 18.32 21.45
C LYS A 24 26.28 17.92 21.26
N SER A 25 27.15 18.53 22.06
CA SER A 25 28.58 18.21 22.08
C SER A 25 29.01 17.72 23.44
N GLY A 26 29.87 16.72 23.49
CA GLY A 26 30.45 16.18 24.72
C GLY A 26 31.53 15.14 24.45
N GLY A 27 32.18 14.65 25.51
CA GLY A 27 33.34 13.75 25.42
C GLY A 27 34.69 14.48 25.28
N ALA A 28 35.77 13.71 25.40
CA ALA A 28 37.15 14.15 25.17
C ALA A 28 37.83 13.13 24.22
N PRO A 29 38.16 13.49 22.97
CA PRO A 29 37.94 14.79 22.31
C PRO A 29 36.46 15.17 22.16
N ARG A 30 36.18 16.47 22.03
CA ARG A 30 34.81 17.00 21.99
C ARG A 30 34.12 16.61 20.69
N ILE A 31 33.16 15.69 20.76
CA ILE A 31 32.38 15.21 19.60
C ILE A 31 30.99 15.85 19.62
N THR A 32 30.53 16.33 18.47
CA THR A 32 29.21 16.93 18.30
C THR A 32 28.28 16.00 17.54
N LYS A 33 27.10 15.73 18.12
CA LYS A 33 26.00 15.01 17.48
C LYS A 33 24.95 16.01 17.02
N PRO A 34 24.72 16.19 15.71
CA PRO A 34 23.65 17.05 15.22
C PRO A 34 22.26 16.49 15.58
N ALA A 35 21.22 17.31 15.38
CA ALA A 35 19.84 16.81 15.36
C ALA A 35 19.66 15.81 14.20
N GLY A 36 18.81 14.81 14.40
CA GLY A 36 18.56 13.73 13.45
C GLY A 36 19.43 12.48 13.66
N CYS A 37 20.39 12.50 14.60
CA CYS A 37 21.19 11.33 14.91
C CYS A 37 20.37 10.27 15.64
N VAL A 38 20.60 9.01 15.29
CA VAL A 38 20.01 7.86 15.99
C VAL A 38 20.94 7.41 17.11
N GLY A 39 20.38 7.21 18.30
CA GLY A 39 21.08 6.63 19.43
C GLY A 39 20.20 5.69 20.25
N LEU A 40 20.82 4.97 21.17
CA LEU A 40 20.16 4.05 22.09
C LEU A 40 20.09 4.70 23.49
N VAL A 41 18.91 4.69 24.12
CA VAL A 41 18.81 5.06 25.53
C VAL A 41 19.53 4.01 26.36
N THR A 42 20.67 4.35 26.94
CA THR A 42 21.44 3.46 27.82
C THR A 42 21.19 3.73 29.28
N ARG A 43 20.64 4.91 29.62
CA ARG A 43 20.15 5.18 30.97
C ARG A 43 18.91 6.05 30.93
N SER A 44 17.86 5.61 31.62
CA SER A 44 16.61 6.36 31.76
C SER A 44 16.62 7.17 33.06
N PRO A 45 16.02 8.37 33.09
CA PRO A 45 15.81 9.09 34.33
C PRO A 45 14.76 8.39 35.20
N VAL A 46 14.76 8.69 36.50
CA VAL A 46 13.75 8.18 37.45
C VAL A 46 12.46 9.00 37.45
N ASP A 47 12.47 10.16 36.80
CA ASP A 47 11.34 11.08 36.66
C ASP A 47 11.37 11.77 35.29
N ALA A 48 10.34 12.57 34.99
CA ALA A 48 10.20 13.26 33.71
C ALA A 48 11.07 14.52 33.56
N THR A 49 11.74 14.99 34.62
CA THR A 49 12.51 16.25 34.61
C THR A 49 14.01 16.02 34.40
N HIS A 50 14.50 14.82 34.71
CA HIS A 50 15.89 14.44 34.50
C HIS A 50 16.19 13.96 33.07
N ARG A 51 17.49 13.93 32.74
CA ARG A 51 17.97 13.66 31.37
C ARG A 51 18.25 12.18 31.15
N TYR A 52 17.88 11.69 29.97
CA TYR A 52 18.28 10.40 29.41
C TYR A 52 19.76 10.41 29.03
N THR A 53 20.47 9.30 29.21
CA THR A 53 21.76 9.06 28.56
C THR A 53 21.52 8.30 27.27
N VAL A 54 21.98 8.86 26.15
CA VAL A 54 21.87 8.27 24.82
C VAL A 54 23.26 7.99 24.29
N THR A 55 23.51 6.73 23.95
CA THR A 55 24.77 6.26 23.36
C THR A 55 24.60 6.10 21.85
N PHE A 56 25.56 6.61 21.09
CA PHE A 56 25.57 6.57 19.63
C PHE A 56 26.49 5.45 19.12
N SER A 57 26.41 5.14 17.82
CA SER A 57 27.18 4.05 17.19
C SER A 57 28.70 4.21 17.27
N ASP A 58 29.20 5.42 17.47
CA ASP A 58 30.62 5.70 17.68
C ASP A 58 31.05 5.63 19.15
N GLY A 59 30.19 5.09 20.03
CA GLY A 59 30.45 4.91 21.47
C GLY A 59 30.28 6.17 22.32
N VAL A 60 30.06 7.34 21.71
CA VAL A 60 29.85 8.59 22.45
C VAL A 60 28.50 8.55 23.17
N SER A 61 28.47 8.98 24.43
CA SER A 61 27.24 9.07 25.22
C SER A 61 26.95 10.51 25.62
N LEU A 62 25.77 11.02 25.28
CA LEU A 62 25.34 12.39 25.58
C LEU A 62 23.98 12.39 26.29
N ARG A 63 23.70 13.43 27.07
CA ARG A 63 22.47 13.54 27.86
C ARG A 63 21.41 14.38 27.17
N TYR A 64 20.16 13.92 27.10
CA TYR A 64 19.03 14.59 26.45
C TYR A 64 17.79 14.65 27.35
N THR A 65 16.96 15.69 27.25
CA THR A 65 15.63 15.74 27.85
C THR A 65 14.63 14.98 26.99
N ARG A 66 13.44 14.69 27.53
CA ARG A 66 12.38 13.98 26.80
C ARG A 66 11.95 14.68 25.51
N GLU A 67 11.90 16.01 25.51
CA GLU A 67 11.50 16.86 24.37
C GLU A 67 12.55 16.87 23.26
N GLU A 68 13.82 16.61 23.61
CA GLU A 68 14.93 16.53 22.67
C GLU A 68 15.02 15.16 21.96
N LEU A 69 14.09 14.23 22.24
CA LEU A 69 14.10 12.86 21.72
C LEU A 69 12.77 12.47 21.06
N THR A 70 12.85 11.71 19.97
CA THR A 70 11.71 11.00 19.36
C THR A 70 12.01 9.51 19.36
N ILE A 71 11.05 8.64 19.68
CA ILE A 71 11.24 7.20 19.55
C ILE A 71 11.39 6.86 18.06
N ARG A 72 12.49 6.20 17.70
CA ARG A 72 12.64 5.62 16.37
C ARG A 72 11.82 4.32 16.34
N ARG A 73 10.73 4.31 15.57
CA ARG A 73 10.12 3.04 15.18
C ARG A 73 11.14 2.28 14.33
N ARG A 74 11.39 1.01 14.68
CA ARG A 74 12.31 0.13 13.94
C ARG A 74 11.94 0.16 12.45
N GLU A 75 12.92 0.34 11.58
CA GLU A 75 12.73 0.13 10.14
C GLU A 75 12.77 -1.38 9.88
N VAL A 76 11.70 -1.86 9.26
CA VAL A 76 11.22 -3.26 9.14
C VAL A 76 11.99 -4.09 8.08
N ALA A 77 13.16 -3.63 7.63
CA ALA A 77 13.74 -4.15 6.38
C ALA A 77 14.34 -5.58 6.49
N GLU A 78 14.81 -6.01 7.66
CA GLU A 78 15.41 -7.34 7.86
C GLU A 78 14.42 -8.39 8.40
N GLU A 79 13.22 -7.97 8.82
CA GLU A 79 12.15 -8.86 9.35
C GLU A 79 11.34 -9.52 8.21
N THR A 80 11.32 -8.92 7.01
CA THR A 80 10.42 -9.30 5.90
C THR A 80 10.55 -10.73 5.37
N THR A 81 11.77 -11.29 5.30
CA THR A 81 11.98 -12.63 4.68
C THR A 81 11.66 -13.77 5.65
N ALA A 82 11.99 -13.62 6.93
CA ALA A 82 11.70 -14.61 7.96
C ALA A 82 10.19 -14.66 8.28
N GLU A 83 9.54 -13.49 8.34
CA GLU A 83 8.09 -13.37 8.54
C GLU A 83 7.30 -14.06 7.41
N PHE A 84 7.68 -13.90 6.14
CA PHE A 84 6.95 -14.55 5.04
C PHE A 84 6.93 -16.07 5.14
N SER A 85 8.04 -16.72 5.51
CA SER A 85 8.11 -18.19 5.63
C SER A 85 7.07 -18.75 6.61
N GLU A 86 6.73 -17.98 7.65
CA GLU A 86 5.72 -18.37 8.63
C GLU A 86 4.30 -18.26 8.06
N PHE A 87 4.06 -17.23 7.24
CA PHE A 87 2.74 -16.89 6.71
C PHE A 87 2.40 -17.48 5.34
N GLU A 88 3.39 -17.99 4.59
CA GLU A 88 3.20 -18.54 3.24
C GLU A 88 2.14 -19.66 3.21
N ARG A 89 2.15 -20.53 4.22
CA ARG A 89 1.15 -21.62 4.38
C ARG A 89 -0.29 -21.13 4.62
N TYR A 90 -0.46 -19.85 4.96
CA TYR A 90 -1.76 -19.23 5.21
C TYR A 90 -2.23 -18.37 4.03
N VAL A 91 -1.52 -18.40 2.90
CA VAL A 91 -2.00 -17.80 1.65
C VAL A 91 -3.29 -18.51 1.24
N ILE A 92 -4.35 -17.73 1.04
CA ILE A 92 -5.66 -18.21 0.60
C ILE A 92 -5.95 -17.85 -0.85
N TYR A 93 -5.25 -16.87 -1.41
CA TYR A 93 -5.44 -16.39 -2.77
C TYR A 93 -4.12 -15.91 -3.38
N LYS A 94 -3.86 -16.29 -4.64
CA LYS A 94 -2.69 -15.86 -5.42
C LYS A 94 -3.08 -15.68 -6.88
N CYS A 95 -2.64 -14.60 -7.51
CA CYS A 95 -2.92 -14.28 -8.90
C CYS A 95 -1.78 -13.51 -9.55
N LEU A 96 -1.70 -13.58 -10.88
CA LEU A 96 -0.85 -12.67 -11.66
C LEU A 96 -1.60 -11.35 -11.88
N VAL A 97 -0.83 -10.27 -11.85
CA VAL A 97 -1.27 -8.94 -12.25
C VAL A 97 -0.30 -8.35 -13.29
N GLY A 98 -0.46 -7.06 -13.60
CA GLY A 98 0.43 -6.41 -14.55
C GLY A 98 0.08 -6.75 -15.99
N SER A 99 1.07 -6.67 -16.88
CA SER A 99 0.85 -6.75 -18.33
C SER A 99 0.19 -8.07 -18.75
N LYS A 100 0.51 -9.21 -18.11
CA LYS A 100 -0.13 -10.51 -18.40
C LYS A 100 -1.64 -10.50 -18.08
N ALA A 101 -2.03 -10.00 -16.90
CA ALA A 101 -3.44 -9.88 -16.54
C ALA A 101 -4.18 -8.88 -17.43
N PHE A 102 -3.49 -7.84 -17.90
CA PHE A 102 -4.06 -6.82 -18.78
C PHE A 102 -4.09 -7.25 -20.26
N GLY A 103 -3.46 -8.37 -20.62
CA GLY A 103 -3.27 -8.80 -22.02
C GLY A 103 -2.36 -7.87 -22.84
N LEU A 104 -1.45 -7.17 -22.16
CA LEU A 104 -0.47 -6.22 -22.71
C LEU A 104 0.97 -6.76 -22.62
N ASP A 105 1.14 -8.05 -22.34
CA ASP A 105 2.44 -8.67 -22.19
C ASP A 105 3.18 -8.81 -23.52
N THR A 106 4.49 -8.92 -23.34
CA THR A 106 5.55 -9.06 -24.35
C THR A 106 6.61 -9.96 -23.73
N ASP A 107 7.50 -10.54 -24.53
CA ASP A 107 8.55 -11.48 -24.06
C ASP A 107 9.44 -10.93 -22.93
N ALA A 108 9.53 -9.60 -22.79
CA ALA A 108 10.26 -8.92 -21.72
C ALA A 108 9.42 -8.55 -20.47
N SER A 109 8.20 -9.06 -20.31
CA SER A 109 7.34 -8.73 -19.16
C SER A 109 7.76 -9.48 -17.91
N ASP A 110 7.91 -8.75 -16.81
CA ASP A 110 8.08 -9.28 -15.46
C ASP A 110 6.78 -9.92 -14.95
N ASP A 111 6.93 -10.89 -14.04
CA ASP A 111 5.81 -11.48 -13.31
C ASP A 111 5.58 -10.71 -12.01
N ASP A 112 4.43 -10.05 -11.92
CA ASP A 112 3.92 -9.45 -10.69
C ASP A 112 2.87 -10.39 -10.09
N VAL A 113 3.15 -10.90 -8.90
CA VAL A 113 2.22 -11.76 -8.17
C VAL A 113 1.58 -10.96 -7.04
N ARG A 114 0.25 -11.06 -6.92
CA ARG A 114 -0.49 -10.53 -5.79
C ARG A 114 -1.32 -11.60 -5.11
N GLY A 115 -1.56 -11.45 -3.81
CA GLY A 115 -2.36 -12.42 -3.07
C GLY A 115 -2.89 -11.93 -1.73
N VAL A 116 -3.58 -12.84 -1.06
CA VAL A 116 -4.18 -12.62 0.25
C VAL A 116 -3.82 -13.79 1.14
N TYR A 117 -3.44 -13.49 2.38
CA TYR A 117 -3.25 -14.50 3.42
C TYR A 117 -4.16 -14.25 4.61
N LEU A 118 -4.53 -15.34 5.27
CA LEU A 118 -5.40 -15.33 6.44
C LEU A 118 -4.80 -16.26 7.50
N PRO A 119 -4.03 -15.72 8.48
CA PRO A 119 -3.45 -16.54 9.53
C PRO A 119 -4.52 -16.99 10.55
N PRO A 120 -4.16 -17.94 11.45
CA PRO A 120 -5.04 -18.43 12.51
C PRO A 120 -5.69 -17.30 13.32
N ALA A 121 -6.93 -17.52 13.75
CA ALA A 121 -7.73 -16.52 14.45
C ALA A 121 -7.03 -15.92 15.67
N GLU A 122 -6.32 -16.76 16.43
CA GLU A 122 -5.59 -16.38 17.64
C GLU A 122 -4.50 -15.33 17.37
N ARG A 123 -3.92 -15.30 16.17
CA ARG A 123 -2.92 -14.29 15.80
C ARG A 123 -3.54 -12.90 15.67
N HIS A 124 -4.80 -12.81 15.27
CA HIS A 124 -5.52 -11.53 15.18
C HIS A 124 -5.96 -11.00 16.55
N TRP A 125 -6.19 -11.90 17.52
CA TRP A 125 -6.53 -11.54 18.90
C TRP A 125 -5.31 -11.31 19.79
N SER A 126 -4.13 -11.69 19.30
CA SER A 126 -2.87 -11.52 19.99
C SER A 126 -2.48 -10.05 20.15
N ILE A 127 -1.73 -9.76 21.21
CA ILE A 127 -1.03 -8.48 21.38
C ILE A 127 0.09 -8.31 20.35
N PHE A 128 0.63 -9.41 19.83
CA PHE A 128 1.59 -9.43 18.74
C PHE A 128 0.84 -9.31 17.42
N LYS A 129 1.10 -8.21 16.70
CA LYS A 129 0.36 -7.89 15.48
C LYS A 129 0.76 -8.82 14.33
N VAL A 130 -0.24 -9.24 13.57
CA VAL A 130 -0.05 -9.81 12.24
C VAL A 130 0.44 -8.70 11.32
N PRO A 131 1.48 -8.93 10.50
CA PRO A 131 1.83 -7.98 9.44
C PRO A 131 0.60 -7.69 8.57
N GLU A 132 0.39 -6.46 8.13
CA GLU A 132 -0.74 -6.15 7.24
C GLU A 132 -0.43 -6.45 5.77
N GLN A 133 0.85 -6.53 5.43
CA GLN A 133 1.35 -6.70 4.08
C GLN A 133 2.72 -7.37 4.12
N LEU A 134 2.96 -8.28 3.19
CA LEU A 134 4.22 -8.97 2.97
C LEU A 134 4.69 -8.65 1.54
N GLU A 135 5.93 -8.21 1.39
CA GLU A 135 6.58 -7.96 0.10
C GLU A 135 7.77 -8.90 -0.05
N ILE A 136 7.77 -9.71 -1.10
CA ILE A 136 8.83 -10.68 -1.39
C ILE A 136 9.41 -10.35 -2.75
N LYS A 137 10.72 -10.12 -2.79
CA LYS A 137 11.47 -10.00 -4.03
C LYS A 137 12.14 -11.32 -4.34
N ARG A 138 11.78 -11.94 -5.48
CA ARG A 138 12.48 -13.11 -6.02
C ARG A 138 13.31 -12.67 -7.23
N ALA A 139 14.18 -13.56 -7.70
CA ALA A 139 15.06 -13.26 -8.84
C ALA A 139 14.29 -12.98 -10.15
N ASP A 140 13.10 -13.58 -10.29
CA ASP A 140 12.27 -13.59 -11.49
C ASP A 140 10.91 -12.88 -11.32
N ARG A 141 10.51 -12.53 -10.10
CA ARG A 141 9.20 -11.94 -9.80
C ARG A 141 9.15 -11.17 -8.49
N ASP A 142 8.26 -10.20 -8.44
CA ASP A 142 7.88 -9.51 -7.21
C ASP A 142 6.53 -10.07 -6.72
N GLU A 143 6.44 -10.41 -5.45
CA GLU A 143 5.20 -10.89 -4.83
C GLU A 143 4.75 -9.94 -3.71
N THR A 144 3.46 -9.58 -3.70
CA THR A 144 2.84 -8.79 -2.64
C THR A 144 1.61 -9.50 -2.10
N PHE A 145 1.58 -9.76 -0.80
CA PHE A 145 0.43 -10.35 -0.12
C PHE A 145 -0.12 -9.40 0.92
N TRP A 146 -1.44 -9.32 1.02
CA TRP A 146 -2.13 -8.57 2.07
C TRP A 146 -2.78 -9.52 3.07
N GLU A 147 -2.76 -9.15 4.35
CA GLU A 147 -3.64 -9.79 5.32
C GLU A 147 -5.10 -9.50 4.92
N LEU A 148 -6.01 -10.45 5.18
CA LEU A 148 -7.40 -10.38 4.71
C LEU A 148 -8.14 -9.09 5.09
N GLU A 149 -8.11 -8.65 6.34
CA GLU A 149 -8.76 -7.39 6.74
C GLU A 149 -8.15 -6.20 5.99
N LYS A 150 -6.82 -6.12 5.90
CA LYS A 150 -6.15 -5.07 5.13
C LYS A 150 -6.62 -5.05 3.68
N TYR A 151 -6.66 -6.21 3.05
CA TYR A 151 -7.09 -6.39 1.67
C TYR A 151 -8.54 -5.91 1.46
N LEU A 152 -9.47 -6.39 2.30
CA LEU A 152 -10.89 -6.01 2.23
C LEU A 152 -11.07 -4.50 2.43
N MET A 153 -10.34 -3.89 3.37
CA MET A 153 -10.39 -2.46 3.61
C MET A 153 -9.85 -1.63 2.44
N LEU A 154 -8.83 -2.13 1.74
CA LEU A 154 -8.32 -1.50 0.52
C LEU A 154 -9.32 -1.64 -0.64
N ALA A 155 -9.97 -2.80 -0.78
CA ALA A 155 -11.01 -3.04 -1.77
C ALA A 155 -12.23 -2.13 -1.56
N LEU A 156 -12.72 -2.01 -0.31
CA LEU A 156 -13.80 -1.09 0.07
C LEU A 156 -13.47 0.39 -0.22
N LYS A 157 -12.18 0.76 -0.19
CA LYS A 157 -11.70 2.11 -0.57
C LYS A 157 -11.49 2.27 -2.08
N ALA A 158 -11.91 1.29 -2.87
CA ALA A 158 -11.72 1.22 -4.32
C ALA A 158 -10.26 1.37 -4.76
N ASN A 159 -9.31 0.76 -4.03
CA ASN A 159 -7.91 0.77 -4.43
C ASN A 159 -7.75 -0.02 -5.75
N PRO A 160 -7.29 0.58 -6.87
CA PRO A 160 -7.24 -0.09 -8.16
C PRO A 160 -6.37 -1.35 -8.15
N ASN A 161 -5.23 -1.30 -7.47
CA ASN A 161 -4.29 -2.43 -7.40
C ASN A 161 -4.91 -3.66 -6.71
N VAL A 162 -5.82 -3.43 -5.77
CA VAL A 162 -6.53 -4.48 -5.04
C VAL A 162 -7.76 -4.93 -5.82
N LEU A 163 -8.57 -4.00 -6.31
CA LEU A 163 -9.77 -4.33 -7.09
C LEU A 163 -9.42 -5.19 -8.31
N GLU A 164 -8.37 -4.86 -9.05
CA GLU A 164 -7.94 -5.67 -10.21
C GLU A 164 -7.67 -7.14 -9.85
N THR A 165 -7.18 -7.42 -8.65
CA THR A 165 -6.93 -8.81 -8.22
C THR A 165 -8.21 -9.60 -7.99
N LEU A 166 -9.37 -8.95 -7.78
CA LEU A 166 -10.65 -9.64 -7.65
C LEU A 166 -11.21 -10.09 -9.02
N TRP A 167 -10.94 -9.35 -10.10
CA TRP A 167 -11.45 -9.62 -11.45
C TRP A 167 -10.39 -10.16 -12.42
N THR A 168 -9.16 -10.37 -11.97
CA THR A 168 -8.08 -10.90 -12.84
C THR A 168 -8.43 -12.28 -13.40
N PRO A 169 -8.20 -12.53 -14.70
CA PRO A 169 -8.36 -13.85 -15.29
C PRO A 169 -7.22 -14.80 -14.91
N CYS A 170 -6.13 -14.30 -14.36
CA CYS A 170 -4.90 -15.05 -14.12
C CYS A 170 -4.78 -15.53 -12.66
N VAL A 171 -5.77 -16.30 -12.18
CA VAL A 171 -5.72 -16.89 -10.84
C VAL A 171 -4.71 -18.05 -10.81
N LEU A 172 -3.77 -18.01 -9.87
CA LEU A 172 -2.76 -19.04 -9.67
C LEU A 172 -3.16 -20.04 -8.57
N PHE A 173 -3.81 -19.54 -7.53
CA PHE A 173 -4.26 -20.35 -6.39
C PHE A 173 -5.42 -19.68 -5.68
N LYS A 174 -6.37 -20.47 -5.19
CA LYS A 174 -7.46 -20.01 -4.33
C LYS A 174 -7.98 -21.15 -3.45
N THR A 175 -8.37 -20.84 -2.23
CA THR A 175 -9.11 -21.74 -1.32
C THR A 175 -10.61 -21.46 -1.36
N GLU A 176 -11.41 -22.26 -0.66
CA GLU A 176 -12.86 -22.04 -0.52
C GLU A 176 -13.19 -20.67 0.13
N ILE A 177 -12.38 -20.24 1.11
CA ILE A 177 -12.52 -18.90 1.71
C ILE A 177 -12.28 -17.81 0.66
N ALA A 178 -11.33 -18.02 -0.26
CA ALA A 178 -11.10 -17.08 -1.34
C ALA A 178 -12.23 -17.10 -2.39
N ASP A 179 -12.88 -18.24 -2.63
CA ASP A 179 -14.08 -18.28 -3.47
C ASP A 179 -15.23 -17.45 -2.88
N GLU A 180 -15.46 -17.55 -1.58
CA GLU A 180 -16.41 -16.69 -0.88
C GLU A 180 -16.02 -15.21 -0.97
N MET A 181 -14.74 -14.87 -0.82
CA MET A 181 -14.22 -13.51 -1.00
C MET A 181 -14.49 -12.97 -2.41
N LEU A 182 -14.23 -13.78 -3.44
CA LEU A 182 -14.45 -13.39 -4.84
C LEU A 182 -15.95 -13.24 -5.16
N ALA A 183 -16.83 -13.97 -4.48
CA ALA A 183 -18.28 -13.78 -4.58
C ALA A 183 -18.77 -12.44 -4.00
N LEU A 184 -17.93 -11.72 -3.24
CA LEU A 184 -18.22 -10.38 -2.72
C LEU A 184 -17.92 -9.24 -3.69
N ARG A 185 -17.43 -9.51 -4.91
CA ARG A 185 -17.13 -8.49 -5.93
C ARG A 185 -18.13 -7.31 -5.97
N PRO A 186 -19.46 -7.53 -6.06
CA PRO A 186 -20.43 -6.43 -6.11
C PRO A 186 -20.46 -5.57 -4.84
N ALA A 187 -20.09 -6.12 -3.67
CA ALA A 187 -20.09 -5.43 -2.39
C ALA A 187 -19.03 -4.33 -2.30
N PHE A 188 -17.95 -4.43 -3.09
CA PHE A 188 -16.85 -3.45 -3.05
C PHE A 188 -17.09 -2.22 -3.93
N LEU A 189 -17.95 -2.32 -4.95
CA LEU A 189 -18.14 -1.25 -5.92
C LEU A 189 -19.22 -0.28 -5.49
N SER A 190 -18.93 1.00 -5.66
CA SER A 190 -19.83 2.11 -5.34
C SER A 190 -19.41 3.34 -6.13
N LYS A 191 -20.23 4.40 -6.07
CA LYS A 191 -19.89 5.74 -6.58
C LYS A 191 -18.59 6.30 -6.01
N HIS A 192 -18.09 5.78 -4.88
CA HIS A 192 -16.77 6.12 -4.34
C HIS A 192 -15.62 5.83 -5.33
N LEU A 193 -15.78 4.84 -6.21
CA LEU A 193 -14.79 4.48 -7.23
C LEU A 193 -14.37 5.68 -8.07
N TYR A 194 -15.33 6.51 -8.48
CA TYR A 194 -15.08 7.71 -9.27
C TYR A 194 -14.07 8.63 -8.58
N LYS A 195 -14.31 8.95 -7.30
CA LYS A 195 -13.42 9.82 -6.51
C LYS A 195 -12.00 9.25 -6.42
N THR A 196 -11.87 7.95 -6.13
CA THR A 196 -10.56 7.32 -5.97
C THR A 196 -9.80 7.27 -7.29
N TYR A 197 -10.46 6.88 -8.38
CA TYR A 197 -9.83 6.76 -9.69
C TYR A 197 -9.46 8.13 -10.26
N SER A 198 -10.34 9.14 -10.17
CA SER A 198 -10.01 10.53 -10.58
C SER A 198 -8.82 11.08 -9.80
N GLY A 199 -8.74 10.81 -8.49
CA GLY A 199 -7.59 11.19 -7.67
C GLY A 199 -6.28 10.53 -8.14
N TYR A 200 -6.34 9.25 -8.52
CA TYR A 200 -5.20 8.53 -9.05
C TYR A 200 -4.77 9.09 -10.41
N VAL A 201 -5.71 9.31 -11.33
CA VAL A 201 -5.49 9.92 -12.66
C VAL A 201 -4.81 11.27 -12.51
N LEU A 202 -5.32 12.15 -11.65
CA LEU A 202 -4.72 13.46 -11.38
C LEU A 202 -3.29 13.34 -10.87
N SER A 203 -3.04 12.39 -9.95
CA SER A 203 -1.70 12.16 -9.40
C SER A 203 -0.69 11.69 -10.46
N GLN A 204 -1.12 10.81 -11.37
CA GLN A 204 -0.28 10.30 -12.46
C GLN A 204 -0.03 11.39 -13.50
N PHE A 205 -1.06 12.16 -13.83
CA PHE A 205 -0.93 13.30 -14.74
C PHE A 205 0.06 14.33 -14.20
N LYS A 206 -0.03 14.69 -12.91
CA LYS A 206 0.93 15.60 -12.27
C LYS A 206 2.37 15.08 -12.33
N LYS A 207 2.59 13.78 -12.11
CA LYS A 207 3.92 13.16 -12.24
C LYS A 207 4.45 13.25 -13.68
N MET A 208 3.58 13.01 -14.66
CA MET A 208 3.95 13.11 -16.08
C MET A 208 4.28 14.55 -16.49
N ALA A 209 3.45 15.51 -16.11
CA ALA A 209 3.67 16.93 -16.37
C ALA A 209 4.97 17.45 -15.74
N ASN A 210 5.24 17.06 -14.49
CA ASN A 210 6.49 17.42 -13.82
C ASN A 210 7.72 16.81 -14.53
N ALA A 211 7.63 15.54 -14.96
CA ALA A 211 8.71 14.90 -15.72
C ALA A 211 8.94 15.60 -17.07
N MET A 212 7.85 16.00 -17.73
CA MET A 212 7.90 16.76 -18.98
C MET A 212 8.60 18.10 -18.78
N ALA A 213 8.18 18.90 -17.80
CA ALA A 213 8.78 20.21 -17.51
C ALA A 213 10.26 20.10 -17.12
N ALA A 214 10.63 19.10 -16.33
CA ALA A 214 12.00 18.95 -15.82
C ALA A 214 12.98 18.33 -16.82
N ARG A 215 12.52 17.49 -17.74
CA ARG A 215 13.41 16.64 -18.57
C ARG A 215 13.09 16.65 -20.05
N GLY A 216 12.05 17.36 -20.49
CA GLY A 216 11.59 17.33 -21.88
C GLY A 216 11.05 15.98 -22.35
N LYS A 217 10.88 15.00 -21.45
CA LYS A 217 10.28 13.68 -21.74
C LYS A 217 9.40 13.16 -20.59
N TYR A 218 8.26 12.58 -20.93
CA TYR A 218 7.36 11.94 -19.95
C TYR A 218 7.59 10.42 -19.94
N LYS A 219 7.15 9.74 -18.87
CA LYS A 219 7.29 8.29 -18.76
C LYS A 219 6.09 7.58 -19.41
N ALA A 220 6.32 6.97 -20.58
CA ALA A 220 5.31 6.24 -21.35
C ALA A 220 4.55 5.16 -20.53
N LYS A 221 5.23 4.44 -19.63
CA LYS A 221 4.59 3.48 -18.71
C LYS A 221 3.51 4.14 -17.83
N HIS A 222 3.75 5.35 -17.32
CA HIS A 222 2.76 6.06 -16.50
C HIS A 222 1.57 6.55 -17.32
N ALA A 223 1.81 7.02 -18.55
CA ALA A 223 0.75 7.41 -19.47
C ALA A 223 -0.18 6.24 -19.81
N MET A 224 0.40 5.08 -20.17
CA MET A 224 -0.38 3.89 -20.48
C MET A 224 -1.22 3.45 -19.28
N HIS A 225 -0.64 3.40 -18.07
CA HIS A 225 -1.39 3.04 -16.87
C HIS A 225 -2.52 4.02 -16.54
N LEU A 226 -2.33 5.32 -16.79
CA LEU A 226 -3.37 6.33 -16.61
C LEU A 226 -4.56 6.08 -17.55
N ILE A 227 -4.30 5.92 -18.85
CA ILE A 227 -5.34 5.67 -19.87
C ILE A 227 -6.07 4.35 -19.58
N ARG A 228 -5.33 3.29 -19.27
CA ARG A 228 -5.91 1.99 -18.89
C ARG A 228 -6.81 2.11 -17.66
N LEU A 229 -6.40 2.88 -16.65
CA LEU A 229 -7.20 3.06 -15.45
C LEU A 229 -8.51 3.81 -15.74
N LEU A 230 -8.50 4.78 -16.66
CA LEU A 230 -9.73 5.45 -17.12
C LEU A 230 -10.67 4.46 -17.82
N PHE A 231 -10.17 3.62 -18.73
CA PHE A 231 -10.99 2.55 -19.33
C PHE A 231 -11.62 1.64 -18.27
N SER A 232 -10.82 1.22 -17.29
CA SER A 232 -11.30 0.38 -16.19
C SER A 232 -12.36 1.07 -15.34
N GLY A 233 -12.16 2.34 -15.00
CA GLY A 233 -13.13 3.12 -14.24
C GLY A 233 -14.44 3.36 -14.99
N ILE A 234 -14.37 3.71 -16.29
CA ILE A 234 -15.54 3.89 -17.15
C ILE A 234 -16.35 2.59 -17.23
N HIS A 235 -15.67 1.47 -17.50
CA HIS A 235 -16.32 0.16 -17.55
C HIS A 235 -16.99 -0.17 -16.22
N ALA A 236 -16.28 -0.01 -15.09
CA ALA A 236 -16.82 -0.30 -13.77
C ALA A 236 -18.06 0.51 -13.40
N LEU A 237 -18.09 1.80 -13.74
CA LEU A 237 -19.28 2.62 -13.51
C LEU A 237 -20.46 2.24 -14.41
N ARG A 238 -20.20 1.69 -15.61
CA ARG A 238 -21.24 1.26 -16.56
C ARG A 238 -21.78 -0.14 -16.27
N THR A 239 -20.93 -1.07 -15.83
CA THR A 239 -21.26 -2.50 -15.75
C THR A 239 -21.30 -3.08 -14.34
N GLY A 240 -20.66 -2.43 -13.37
CA GLY A 240 -20.44 -3.01 -12.04
C GLY A 240 -19.37 -4.11 -12.01
N GLU A 241 -18.46 -4.13 -12.98
CA GLU A 241 -17.31 -5.04 -13.01
C GLU A 241 -16.00 -4.29 -13.28
N ILE A 242 -14.88 -4.78 -12.78
CA ILE A 242 -13.58 -4.12 -13.03
C ILE A 242 -12.98 -4.71 -14.31
N LEU A 243 -12.76 -3.86 -15.32
CA LEU A 243 -12.06 -4.26 -16.53
C LEU A 243 -10.56 -4.40 -16.23
N VAL A 244 -10.10 -5.64 -16.16
CA VAL A 244 -8.68 -5.98 -15.98
C VAL A 244 -8.04 -6.23 -17.33
N ASP A 245 -8.61 -7.18 -18.08
CA ASP A 245 -8.19 -7.51 -19.43
C ASP A 245 -8.61 -6.41 -20.41
N VAL A 246 -7.63 -5.74 -21.00
CA VAL A 246 -7.85 -4.62 -21.93
C VAL A 246 -7.36 -4.96 -23.33
N ARG A 247 -7.42 -6.25 -23.72
CA ARG A 247 -7.01 -6.70 -25.06
C ARG A 247 -7.68 -5.93 -26.19
N GLU A 248 -8.92 -5.50 -26.02
CA GLU A 248 -9.66 -4.65 -26.99
C GLU A 248 -9.00 -3.28 -27.21
N HIS A 249 -8.20 -2.79 -26.25
CA HIS A 249 -7.49 -1.52 -26.33
C HIS A 249 -5.97 -1.70 -26.48
N ARG A 250 -5.50 -2.93 -26.72
CA ARG A 250 -4.08 -3.31 -26.69
C ARG A 250 -3.22 -2.44 -27.61
N ASP A 251 -3.59 -2.31 -28.88
CA ASP A 251 -2.78 -1.59 -29.85
C ASP A 251 -2.63 -0.11 -29.49
N ALA A 252 -3.72 0.54 -29.05
CA ALA A 252 -3.70 1.93 -28.64
C ALA A 252 -2.85 2.13 -27.37
N LEU A 253 -2.96 1.24 -26.38
CA LEU A 253 -2.16 1.28 -25.15
C LEU A 253 -0.69 0.98 -25.40
N LEU A 254 -0.35 0.08 -26.33
CA LEU A 254 1.04 -0.20 -26.71
C LEU A 254 1.67 0.95 -27.48
N ARG A 255 0.93 1.69 -28.31
CA ARG A 255 1.41 2.94 -28.93
C ARG A 255 1.77 4.00 -27.88
N VAL A 256 1.00 4.11 -26.80
CA VAL A 256 1.36 4.97 -25.66
C VAL A 256 2.62 4.44 -24.97
N LYS A 257 2.68 3.14 -24.69
CA LYS A 257 3.81 2.49 -23.98
C LYS A 257 5.13 2.60 -24.75
N SER A 258 5.09 2.55 -26.09
CA SER A 258 6.27 2.71 -26.95
C SER A 258 6.73 4.18 -27.09
N GLY A 259 5.93 5.14 -26.62
CA GLY A 259 6.22 6.57 -26.76
C GLY A 259 5.89 7.12 -28.15
N ALA A 260 5.08 6.41 -28.95
CA ALA A 260 4.66 6.87 -30.27
C ALA A 260 3.72 8.08 -30.21
N LEU A 261 3.08 8.34 -29.06
CA LEU A 261 2.27 9.53 -28.84
C LEU A 261 3.08 10.61 -28.12
N SER A 262 2.92 11.85 -28.54
CA SER A 262 3.38 13.03 -27.83
C SER A 262 2.62 13.24 -26.52
N PHE A 263 3.16 14.10 -25.65
CA PHE A 263 2.51 14.44 -24.38
C PHE A 263 1.12 15.08 -24.58
N GLU A 264 0.98 15.97 -25.57
CA GLU A 264 -0.30 16.63 -25.86
C GLU A 264 -1.34 15.65 -26.42
N GLU A 265 -0.94 14.67 -27.24
CA GLU A 265 -1.85 13.62 -27.71
C GLU A 265 -2.35 12.74 -26.55
N VAL A 266 -1.45 12.32 -25.65
CA VAL A 266 -1.86 11.55 -24.46
C VAL A 266 -2.79 12.36 -23.56
N LYS A 267 -2.49 13.65 -23.36
CA LYS A 267 -3.31 14.56 -22.56
C LYS A 267 -4.69 14.77 -23.18
N ALA A 268 -4.78 14.98 -24.49
CA ALA A 268 -6.05 15.12 -25.19
C ALA A 268 -6.90 13.85 -25.03
N TRP A 269 -6.30 12.67 -25.22
CA TRP A 269 -7.00 11.40 -25.05
C TRP A 269 -7.47 11.18 -23.60
N ALA A 270 -6.61 11.45 -22.61
CA ALA A 270 -6.99 11.37 -21.21
C ALA A 270 -8.16 12.30 -20.87
N HIS A 271 -8.21 13.49 -21.47
CA HIS A 271 -9.30 14.45 -21.28
C HIS A 271 -10.63 13.96 -21.88
N GLU A 272 -10.61 13.36 -23.07
CA GLU A 272 -11.83 12.76 -23.64
C GLU A 272 -12.33 11.58 -22.80
N LEU A 273 -11.43 10.71 -22.33
CA LEU A 273 -11.80 9.63 -21.42
C LEU A 273 -12.31 10.14 -20.07
N ASP A 274 -11.78 11.26 -19.55
CA ASP A 274 -12.30 11.86 -18.31
C ASP A 274 -13.73 12.37 -18.48
N LYS A 275 -14.10 12.95 -19.64
CA LYS A 275 -15.49 13.31 -19.95
C LYS A 275 -16.39 12.07 -19.98
N GLU A 276 -15.93 10.99 -20.59
CA GLU A 276 -16.68 9.72 -20.58
C GLU A 276 -16.83 9.15 -19.17
N PHE A 277 -15.79 9.30 -18.33
CA PHE A 277 -15.80 8.85 -16.94
C PHE A 277 -16.80 9.66 -16.09
N GLN A 278 -16.85 10.97 -16.30
CA GLN A 278 -17.86 11.86 -15.71
C GLN A 278 -19.27 11.48 -16.15
N ALA A 279 -19.47 11.21 -17.45
CA ALA A 279 -20.76 10.79 -17.98
C ALA A 279 -21.20 9.42 -17.41
N ALA A 280 -20.27 8.45 -17.32
CA ALA A 280 -20.53 7.16 -16.70
C ALA A 280 -20.89 7.30 -15.21
N PHE A 281 -20.22 8.20 -14.48
CA PHE A 281 -20.55 8.51 -13.09
C PHE A 281 -21.94 9.11 -12.92
N ALA A 282 -22.36 10.01 -13.82
CA ALA A 282 -23.68 10.61 -13.77
C ALA A 282 -24.81 9.60 -14.03
N GLN A 283 -24.53 8.51 -14.74
CA GLN A 283 -25.52 7.51 -15.17
C GLN A 283 -25.45 6.18 -14.41
N THR A 284 -24.44 6.00 -13.54
CA THR A 284 -24.21 4.72 -12.86
C THR A 284 -25.33 4.33 -11.91
N THR A 285 -25.64 3.03 -11.86
CA THR A 285 -26.57 2.43 -10.90
C THR A 285 -25.87 1.91 -9.64
N LEU A 286 -24.53 2.04 -9.55
CA LEU A 286 -23.78 1.64 -8.36
C LEU A 286 -24.26 2.40 -7.11
N PRO A 287 -24.23 1.77 -5.93
CA PRO A 287 -24.64 2.40 -4.68
C PRO A 287 -23.72 3.56 -4.31
N ASP A 288 -24.18 4.47 -3.46
CA ASP A 288 -23.36 5.62 -3.02
C ASP A 288 -22.14 5.20 -2.18
N ARG A 289 -22.26 4.06 -1.47
CA ARG A 289 -21.22 3.49 -0.60
C ARG A 289 -21.12 1.98 -0.83
N PRO A 290 -19.93 1.39 -0.63
CA PRO A 290 -19.79 -0.07 -0.68
C PRO A 290 -20.46 -0.71 0.53
N ASP A 291 -20.72 -2.00 0.45
CA ASP A 291 -21.43 -2.77 1.47
C ASP A 291 -20.45 -3.26 2.56
N TYR A 292 -20.19 -2.38 3.52
CA TYR A 292 -19.31 -2.64 4.66
C TYR A 292 -19.83 -3.80 5.54
N ASP A 293 -21.15 -3.93 5.70
CA ASP A 293 -21.73 -4.92 6.60
C ASP A 293 -21.55 -6.33 6.04
N ARG A 294 -21.79 -6.53 4.74
CA ARG A 294 -21.58 -7.81 4.07
C ARG A 294 -20.10 -8.21 4.06
N VAL A 295 -19.20 -7.26 3.81
CA VAL A 295 -17.75 -7.50 3.83
C VAL A 295 -17.26 -7.82 5.25
N ASN A 296 -17.75 -7.11 6.27
CA ASN A 296 -17.41 -7.39 7.66
C ASN A 296 -17.95 -8.76 8.13
N ALA A 297 -19.19 -9.10 7.77
CA ALA A 297 -19.76 -10.41 8.08
C ALA A 297 -18.91 -11.56 7.50
N PHE A 298 -18.42 -11.39 6.27
CA PHE A 298 -17.47 -12.32 5.67
C PHE A 298 -16.14 -12.38 6.43
N LEU A 299 -15.51 -11.24 6.77
CA LEU A 299 -14.24 -11.24 7.51
C LEU A 299 -14.37 -11.99 8.85
N VAL A 300 -15.44 -11.75 9.60
CA VAL A 300 -15.72 -12.42 10.87
C VAL A 300 -15.90 -13.93 10.64
N LYS A 301 -16.65 -14.33 9.61
CA LYS A 301 -16.83 -15.74 9.25
C LYS A 301 -15.50 -16.41 8.89
N ALA A 302 -14.71 -15.78 8.01
CA ALA A 302 -13.42 -16.29 7.56
C ALA A 302 -12.45 -16.46 8.74
N ARG A 303 -12.35 -15.49 9.64
CA ARG A 303 -11.53 -15.61 10.85
C ARG A 303 -12.02 -16.73 11.77
N ARG A 304 -13.33 -16.93 11.95
CA ARG A 304 -13.88 -18.05 12.75
C ARG A 304 -13.51 -19.41 12.17
N ALA A 305 -13.52 -19.57 10.85
CA ALA A 305 -13.09 -20.82 10.20
C ALA A 305 -11.61 -21.15 10.50
N MET A 306 -10.80 -20.14 10.81
CA MET A 306 -9.40 -20.30 11.16
C MET A 306 -9.14 -20.58 12.65
N VAL A 307 -10.17 -20.67 13.48
CA VAL A 307 -10.06 -21.13 14.89
C VAL A 307 -9.89 -22.65 14.95
N THR A 308 -10.51 -23.37 14.02
CA THR A 308 -10.57 -24.84 14.03
C THR A 308 -9.33 -25.52 13.44
N HIS A 309 -8.46 -24.77 12.75
CA HIS A 309 -7.22 -25.29 12.16
C HIS A 309 -6.05 -25.27 13.15
N ARG A 310 -6.25 -25.89 14.33
CA ARG A 310 -5.15 -26.23 15.24
C ARG A 310 -4.44 -27.47 14.71
N THR A 311 -3.31 -27.28 14.03
CA THR A 311 -2.28 -28.31 13.84
C THR A 311 -1.01 -27.81 14.48
#